data_AF-A0A1H4EXQ4-F1
#
_entry.id   AF-A0A1H4EXQ4-F1
#
_cell.length_a   1.000
_cell.length_b   1.000
_cell.length_c   1.000
_cell.angle_alpha   90.00
_cell.angle_beta   90.00
_cell.angle_gamma   90.00
#
_symmetry.space_group_name_H-M   'P 1'
#
loop_
_entity.id
_entity.type
_entity.pdbx_description
1 polymer ?
#
loop_
_entity_poly.entity_id
_entity_poly.type
_entity_poly.pdbx_seq_one_letter_code
_entity_poly.pdbx_strand_id
1 'polypeptide(L)'
;MASIGTPWLWGSFAAIVVVMLAIDLFSQGKKGSAVMTFKQAASWSIVWVTMAVLFNAGFWWYLTSTMGREIADAQALAFFTGYLIEKALAVDNVFVWLMLFSYFAIPAQYQRRVLIFGVLGAIVLRTIMVFAGSWLVTQFQWLLYIFGAFLLFTGVKMAMAKDDGAAVGDKPVVRWLRKHLRMTDALQGERFFTRQNGLLYATPLFLVLIMVEISDVIFAVDSIPAIFAVTTDPFIVLTSNLFAILGLRAMYFLLSGVAEKFSLLKYGLAVILIFIGVKMMLIDLVHIPVSLSLGIVAAILMVTILINIWINRRAAR
;
A
#
# COMPACT_ATOMS: atom_id res chain seq x y z
N MET A 1 20.28 -15.30 -18.05
CA MET A 1 19.45 -16.52 -18.10
C MET A 1 18.11 -16.15 -18.70
N ALA A 2 17.55 -16.94 -19.61
CA ALA A 2 16.26 -16.66 -20.22
C ALA A 2 15.16 -16.70 -19.15
N SER A 3 14.25 -15.72 -19.15
CA SER A 3 13.10 -15.69 -18.22
C SER A 3 12.25 -16.95 -18.40
N ILE A 4 11.77 -17.50 -17.30
CA ILE A 4 10.85 -18.65 -17.29
C ILE A 4 9.48 -18.26 -17.85
N GLY A 5 9.19 -16.95 -17.89
CA GLY A 5 7.96 -16.42 -18.44
C GLY A 5 7.80 -16.71 -19.93
N THR A 6 7.24 -17.88 -20.25
CA THR A 6 6.74 -18.17 -21.60
C THR A 6 5.53 -17.28 -21.90
N PRO A 7 5.24 -16.98 -23.18
CA PRO A 7 4.03 -16.23 -23.54
C PRO A 7 2.75 -16.83 -22.96
N TRP A 8 2.71 -18.15 -22.78
CA TRP A 8 1.60 -18.85 -22.14
C TRP A 8 1.49 -18.57 -20.63
N LEU A 9 2.61 -18.57 -19.90
CA LEU A 9 2.64 -18.21 -18.48
C LEU A 9 2.24 -16.74 -18.26
N TRP A 10 2.73 -15.84 -19.10
CA TRP A 10 2.32 -14.44 -19.08
C TRP A 10 0.82 -14.26 -19.37
N GLY A 11 0.30 -14.93 -20.42
CA GLY A 11 -1.11 -14.86 -20.79
C GLY A 11 -2.04 -15.43 -19.72
N SER A 12 -1.71 -16.59 -19.17
CA SER A 12 -2.46 -17.22 -18.07
C SER A 12 -2.45 -16.38 -16.80
N PHE A 13 -1.30 -15.82 -16.43
CA PHE A 13 -1.20 -14.92 -15.29
C PHE A 13 -2.01 -13.63 -15.50
N ALA A 14 -1.91 -13.00 -16.68
CA ALA A 14 -2.71 -11.83 -17.01
C ALA A 14 -4.21 -12.11 -16.91
N ALA A 15 -4.66 -13.28 -17.39
CA ALA A 15 -6.05 -13.72 -17.25
C ALA A 15 -6.45 -13.87 -15.77
N ILE A 16 -5.59 -14.49 -14.94
CA ILE A 16 -5.82 -14.60 -13.49
C ILE A 16 -5.96 -13.22 -12.86
N VAL A 17 -5.05 -12.28 -13.15
CA VAL A 17 -5.11 -10.90 -12.62
C VAL A 17 -6.40 -10.19 -13.04
N VAL A 18 -6.80 -10.30 -14.32
CA VAL A 18 -8.04 -9.69 -14.81
C VAL A 18 -9.26 -10.28 -14.10
N VAL A 19 -9.33 -11.60 -13.95
CA VAL A 19 -10.41 -12.27 -13.21
C VAL A 19 -10.42 -11.84 -11.74
N MET A 20 -9.26 -11.79 -11.10
CA MET A 20 -9.11 -11.34 -9.71
C MET A 20 -9.57 -9.89 -9.53
N LEU A 21 -9.16 -8.98 -10.41
CA LEU A 21 -9.60 -7.59 -10.42
C LEU A 21 -11.10 -7.48 -10.69
N ALA A 22 -11.65 -8.28 -11.61
CA ALA A 22 -13.08 -8.31 -11.87
C ALA A 22 -13.85 -8.75 -10.60
N ILE A 23 -13.43 -9.84 -9.94
CA ILE A 23 -14.04 -10.29 -8.68
C ILE A 23 -13.96 -9.19 -7.62
N ASP A 24 -12.79 -8.56 -7.47
CA ASP A 24 -12.55 -7.49 -6.51
C ASP A 24 -13.46 -6.26 -6.71
N LEU A 25 -13.66 -5.86 -7.97
CA LEU A 25 -14.51 -4.74 -8.37
C LEU A 25 -16.01 -5.08 -8.29
N PHE A 26 -16.43 -6.23 -8.82
CA PHE A 26 -17.84 -6.62 -8.91
C PHE A 26 -18.43 -7.09 -7.59
N SER A 27 -17.68 -7.85 -6.79
CA SER A 27 -18.15 -8.33 -5.48
C SER A 27 -18.45 -7.17 -4.54
N GLN A 28 -17.77 -6.03 -4.75
CA GLN A 28 -17.87 -4.88 -3.86
C GLN A 28 -18.71 -3.74 -4.45
N GLY A 29 -18.90 -3.69 -5.77
CA GLY A 29 -19.85 -2.77 -6.41
C GLY A 29 -21.30 -2.93 -5.94
N LYS A 30 -21.69 -4.14 -5.53
CA LYS A 30 -23.07 -4.47 -5.12
C LYS A 30 -23.50 -3.97 -3.73
N LYS A 31 -22.58 -3.51 -2.86
CA LYS A 31 -22.89 -3.26 -1.43
C LYS A 31 -23.10 -1.79 -1.02
N GLY A 32 -23.18 -0.86 -1.96
CA GLY A 32 -23.37 0.56 -1.63
C GLY A 32 -22.22 1.11 -0.76
N SER A 33 -22.35 2.34 -0.26
CA SER A 33 -21.30 3.07 0.47
C SER A 33 -20.92 2.51 1.85
N ALA A 34 -21.28 1.26 2.16
CA ALA A 34 -20.99 0.64 3.46
C ALA A 34 -19.51 0.29 3.56
N VAL A 35 -18.84 0.83 4.58
CA VAL A 35 -17.45 0.54 4.94
C VAL A 35 -17.28 -0.96 5.19
N MET A 36 -16.19 -1.56 4.69
CA MET A 36 -15.94 -2.99 4.89
C MET A 36 -15.74 -3.29 6.37
N THR A 37 -16.51 -4.23 6.91
CA THR A 37 -16.37 -4.64 8.32
C THR A 37 -15.04 -5.38 8.53
N PHE A 38 -14.50 -5.32 9.74
CA PHE A 38 -13.25 -6.02 10.09
C PHE A 38 -13.28 -7.52 9.72
N LYS A 39 -14.40 -8.21 9.97
CA LYS A 39 -14.57 -9.63 9.61
C LYS A 39 -14.50 -9.86 8.10
N GLN A 40 -15.13 -9.00 7.32
CA GLN A 40 -15.06 -9.07 5.85
C GLN A 40 -13.65 -8.78 5.36
N ALA A 41 -12.98 -7.78 5.93
CA ALA A 41 -11.60 -7.44 5.58
C ALA A 41 -10.63 -8.59 5.90
N ALA A 42 -10.81 -9.27 7.03
CA ALA A 42 -10.06 -10.48 7.41
C ALA A 42 -10.29 -11.62 6.42
N SER A 43 -11.55 -11.90 6.10
CA SER A 43 -11.91 -12.96 5.15
C SER A 43 -11.32 -12.69 3.77
N TRP A 44 -11.42 -11.45 3.26
CA TRP A 44 -10.80 -11.08 2.00
C TRP A 44 -9.28 -11.20 2.05
N SER A 45 -8.63 -10.78 3.14
CA SER A 45 -7.19 -10.94 3.30
C SER A 45 -6.76 -12.40 3.21
N ILE A 46 -7.49 -13.31 3.88
CA ILE A 46 -7.26 -14.76 3.79
C ILE A 46 -7.43 -15.24 2.36
N VAL A 47 -8.51 -14.86 1.67
CA VAL A 47 -8.75 -15.23 0.27
C VAL A 47 -7.59 -14.81 -0.64
N TRP A 48 -7.07 -13.58 -0.49
CA TRP A 48 -5.93 -13.10 -1.29
C TRP A 48 -4.66 -13.89 -1.01
N VAL A 49 -4.36 -14.18 0.27
CA VAL A 49 -3.20 -14.98 0.65
C VAL A 49 -3.33 -16.41 0.12
N THR A 50 -4.49 -17.03 0.27
CA THR A 50 -4.76 -18.38 -0.25
C THR A 50 -4.60 -18.42 -1.77
N MET A 51 -5.08 -17.41 -2.50
CA MET A 51 -4.91 -17.36 -3.95
C MET A 51 -3.44 -17.28 -4.37
N ALA A 52 -2.62 -16.49 -3.67
CA ALA A 52 -1.18 -16.41 -3.92
C ALA A 52 -0.47 -17.75 -3.65
N VAL A 53 -0.85 -18.45 -2.58
CA VAL A 53 -0.30 -19.78 -2.24
C VAL A 53 -0.74 -20.83 -3.27
N LEU A 54 -2.01 -20.83 -3.69
CA LEU A 54 -2.51 -21.73 -4.71
C LEU A 54 -1.84 -21.49 -6.06
N PHE A 55 -1.63 -20.22 -6.43
CA PHE A 55 -0.85 -19.88 -7.62
C PHE A 55 0.57 -20.45 -7.53
N ASN A 56 1.26 -20.26 -6.39
CA ASN A 56 2.61 -20.79 -6.21
C ASN A 56 2.66 -22.32 -6.30
N ALA A 57 1.69 -23.02 -5.70
CA ALA A 57 1.58 -24.47 -5.78
C ALA A 57 1.30 -24.95 -7.21
N GLY A 58 0.41 -24.26 -7.94
CA GLY A 58 0.14 -24.55 -9.36
C GLY A 58 1.35 -24.26 -10.26
N PHE A 59 2.06 -23.17 -10.01
CA PHE A 59 3.30 -22.81 -10.70
C PHE A 59 4.40 -23.85 -10.46
N TRP A 60 4.59 -24.28 -9.21
CA TRP A 60 5.51 -25.35 -8.85
C TRP A 60 5.18 -26.67 -9.55
N TRP A 61 3.89 -27.06 -9.55
CA TRP A 61 3.44 -28.29 -10.22
C TRP A 61 3.70 -28.24 -11.73
N TYR A 62 3.35 -27.12 -12.38
CA TYR A 62 3.61 -26.89 -13.80
C TYR A 62 5.11 -27.00 -14.12
N LEU A 63 5.97 -26.30 -13.38
CA LEU A 63 7.42 -26.35 -13.59
C LEU A 63 8.00 -27.74 -13.34
N THR A 64 7.49 -28.46 -12.35
CA THR A 64 7.92 -29.84 -12.07
C THR A 64 7.65 -30.74 -13.28
N SER A 65 6.50 -30.57 -13.94
CA SER A 65 6.14 -31.34 -15.13
C SER A 65 6.90 -30.94 -16.40
N THR A 66 7.31 -29.67 -16.55
CA THR A 66 7.91 -29.18 -17.80
C THR A 66 9.43 -29.00 -17.76
N MET A 67 9.97 -28.57 -16.61
CA MET A 67 11.37 -28.14 -16.44
C MET A 67 12.14 -28.99 -15.43
N GLY A 68 11.44 -29.85 -14.68
CA GLY A 68 12.02 -30.68 -13.63
C GLY A 68 11.97 -30.03 -12.24
N ARG A 69 12.13 -30.89 -11.23
CA ARG A 69 11.86 -30.54 -9.83
C ARG A 69 12.84 -29.52 -9.24
N GLU A 70 14.12 -29.59 -9.60
CA GLU A 70 15.14 -28.68 -9.08
C GLU A 70 14.84 -27.22 -9.44
N ILE A 71 14.47 -26.96 -10.68
CA ILE A 71 14.07 -25.63 -11.15
C ILE A 71 12.74 -25.23 -10.49
N ALA A 72 11.78 -26.14 -10.41
CA ALA A 72 10.49 -25.85 -9.79
C ALA A 72 10.63 -25.42 -8.33
N ASP A 73 11.42 -26.13 -7.53
CA ASP A 73 11.66 -25.84 -6.12
C ASP A 73 12.30 -24.44 -5.95
N ALA A 74 13.35 -24.14 -6.72
CA ALA A 74 14.03 -22.85 -6.65
C ALA A 74 13.10 -21.67 -7.00
N GLN A 75 12.28 -21.82 -8.04
CA GLN A 75 11.46 -20.72 -8.57
C GLN A 75 10.18 -20.50 -7.77
N ALA A 76 9.57 -21.57 -7.25
CA ALA A 76 8.46 -21.47 -6.32
C ALA A 76 8.89 -20.88 -4.97
N LEU A 77 10.10 -21.20 -4.51
CA LEU A 77 10.67 -20.58 -3.32
C LEU A 77 10.97 -19.10 -3.56
N ALA A 78 11.52 -18.74 -4.73
CA ALA A 78 11.75 -17.36 -5.12
C ALA A 78 10.43 -16.56 -5.18
N PHE A 79 9.38 -17.11 -5.80
CA PHE A 79 8.05 -16.50 -5.81
C PHE A 79 7.52 -16.29 -4.39
N PHE A 80 7.55 -17.32 -3.55
CA PHE A 80 6.98 -17.26 -2.21
C PHE A 80 7.74 -16.28 -1.32
N THR A 81 9.08 -16.31 -1.38
CA THR A 81 9.96 -15.39 -0.66
C THR A 81 9.70 -13.95 -1.12
N GLY A 82 9.64 -13.75 -2.43
CA GLY A 82 9.32 -12.46 -3.03
C GLY A 82 7.95 -11.94 -2.61
N TYR A 83 6.94 -12.80 -2.62
CA TYR A 83 5.58 -12.46 -2.20
C TYR A 83 5.56 -12.05 -0.72
N LEU A 84 6.29 -12.76 0.15
CA LEU A 84 6.38 -12.41 1.57
C LEU A 84 7.10 -11.08 1.80
N ILE A 85 8.19 -10.80 1.08
CA ILE A 85 8.91 -9.53 1.15
C ILE A 85 7.99 -8.39 0.71
N GLU A 86 7.33 -8.53 -0.45
CA GLU A 86 6.42 -7.52 -0.98
C GLU A 86 5.19 -7.35 -0.07
N LYS A 87 4.67 -8.44 0.50
CA LYS A 87 3.55 -8.39 1.44
C LYS A 87 3.91 -7.70 2.75
N ALA A 88 5.13 -7.90 3.22
CA ALA A 88 5.68 -7.20 4.38
C ALA A 88 5.81 -5.70 4.12
N LEU A 89 6.44 -5.32 3.01
CA LEU A 89 6.63 -3.91 2.64
C LEU A 89 5.31 -3.19 2.33
N ALA A 90 4.33 -3.91 1.78
CA ALA A 90 2.98 -3.42 1.57
C ALA A 90 2.29 -2.93 2.86
N VAL A 91 2.71 -3.40 4.04
CA VAL A 91 2.21 -2.89 5.34
C VAL A 91 2.60 -1.43 5.55
N ASP A 92 3.83 -1.05 5.20
CA ASP A 92 4.31 0.33 5.28
C ASP A 92 3.47 1.23 4.35
N ASN A 93 3.15 0.75 3.14
CA ASN A 93 2.29 1.47 2.19
C ASN A 93 0.91 1.77 2.79
N VAL A 94 0.30 0.80 3.48
CA VAL A 94 -1.02 0.97 4.11
C VAL A 94 -0.99 2.01 5.23
N PHE A 95 0.09 2.06 6.03
CA PHE A 95 0.24 3.09 7.05
C PHE A 95 0.31 4.50 6.46
N VAL A 96 1.03 4.64 5.35
CA VAL A 96 1.05 5.90 4.61
C VAL A 96 -0.33 6.26 4.07
N TRP A 97 -1.10 5.30 3.57
CA TRP A 97 -2.47 5.55 3.11
C TRP A 97 -3.37 6.04 4.26
N LEU A 98 -3.32 5.40 5.42
CA LEU A 98 -4.06 5.85 6.62
C LEU A 98 -3.70 7.28 6.99
N MET A 99 -2.42 7.62 6.94
CA MET A 99 -1.93 8.97 7.20
C MET A 99 -2.44 9.97 6.17
N LEU A 100 -2.35 9.66 4.87
CA LEU A 100 -2.87 10.54 3.82
C LEU A 100 -4.37 10.77 4.01
N PHE A 101 -5.17 9.72 4.23
CA PHE A 101 -6.61 9.90 4.44
C PHE A 101 -6.93 10.70 5.70
N SER A 102 -6.20 10.50 6.80
CA SER A 102 -6.33 11.31 8.01
C SER A 102 -5.92 12.78 7.78
N TYR A 103 -4.78 12.99 7.10
CA TYR A 103 -4.28 14.32 6.77
C TYR A 103 -5.22 15.08 5.84
N PHE A 104 -5.87 14.42 4.88
CA PHE A 104 -6.85 15.09 4.02
C PHE A 104 -8.29 14.95 4.54
N ALA A 105 -8.47 14.46 5.78
CA ALA A 105 -9.76 14.19 6.42
C ALA A 105 -10.79 13.54 5.47
N ILE A 106 -10.34 12.53 4.71
CA ILE A 106 -11.17 11.85 3.73
C ILE A 106 -12.15 10.91 4.45
N PRO A 107 -13.47 11.11 4.30
CA PRO A 107 -14.48 10.24 4.88
C PRO A 107 -14.31 8.78 4.41
N ALA A 108 -14.55 7.81 5.30
CA ALA A 108 -14.37 6.38 5.05
C ALA A 108 -15.08 5.87 3.77
N GLN A 109 -16.25 6.44 3.46
CA GLN A 109 -17.01 6.12 2.25
C GLN A 109 -16.26 6.43 0.93
N TYR A 110 -15.38 7.44 0.91
CA TYR A 110 -14.63 7.83 -0.29
C TYR A 110 -13.25 7.16 -0.36
N GLN A 111 -12.71 6.70 0.77
CA GLN A 111 -11.41 6.02 0.82
C GLN A 111 -11.41 4.77 -0.08
N ARG A 112 -12.49 4.00 -0.07
CA ARG A 112 -12.66 2.82 -0.93
C ARG A 112 -12.35 3.12 -2.40
N ARG A 113 -12.84 4.24 -2.91
CA ARG A 113 -12.66 4.62 -4.31
C ARG A 113 -11.21 4.94 -4.59
N VAL A 114 -10.56 5.72 -3.72
CA VAL A 114 -9.13 6.01 -3.85
C VAL A 114 -8.31 4.72 -3.79
N LEU A 115 -8.63 3.79 -2.91
CA LEU A 115 -7.93 2.49 -2.80
C LEU A 115 -8.05 1.65 -4.07
N ILE A 116 -9.22 1.63 -4.72
CA ILE A 116 -9.42 0.88 -5.97
C ILE A 116 -8.53 1.45 -7.08
N PHE A 117 -8.63 2.75 -7.32
CA PHE A 117 -7.81 3.38 -8.36
C PHE A 117 -6.33 3.36 -7.99
N GLY A 118 -6.01 3.48 -6.70
CA GLY A 118 -4.68 3.35 -6.11
C GLY A 118 -4.03 2.01 -6.40
N VAL A 119 -4.76 0.91 -6.21
CA VAL A 119 -4.27 -0.44 -6.54
C VAL A 119 -4.10 -0.59 -8.05
N LEU A 120 -5.03 -0.10 -8.86
CA LEU A 120 -4.91 -0.19 -10.33
C LEU A 120 -3.70 0.61 -10.86
N GLY A 121 -3.48 1.82 -10.34
CA GLY A 121 -2.31 2.63 -10.70
C GLY A 121 -1.01 1.98 -10.23
N ALA A 122 -0.95 1.50 -8.98
CA ALA A 122 0.19 0.74 -8.46
C ALA A 122 0.55 -0.47 -9.33
N ILE A 123 -0.45 -1.26 -9.78
CA ILE A 123 -0.24 -2.38 -10.70
C ILE A 123 0.46 -1.93 -11.99
N VAL A 124 -0.03 -0.86 -12.62
CA VAL A 124 0.53 -0.33 -13.87
C VAL A 124 1.93 0.23 -13.65
N LEU A 125 2.09 1.10 -12.65
CA LEU A 125 3.37 1.75 -12.35
C LEU A 125 4.44 0.71 -12.00
N ARG A 126 4.13 -0.26 -11.14
CA ARG A 126 5.08 -1.32 -10.80
C ARG A 126 5.40 -2.23 -11.97
N THR A 127 4.43 -2.53 -12.83
CA THR A 127 4.73 -3.27 -14.08
C THR A 127 5.76 -2.52 -14.92
N ILE A 128 5.58 -1.20 -15.09
CA ILE A 128 6.53 -0.35 -15.80
C ILE A 128 7.89 -0.36 -15.11
N MET A 129 7.94 -0.19 -13.77
CA MET A 129 9.19 -0.14 -13.02
C MET A 129 9.96 -1.47 -13.04
N VAL A 130 9.27 -2.60 -12.94
CA VAL A 130 9.90 -3.94 -13.00
C VAL A 130 10.56 -4.17 -14.36
N PHE A 131 9.89 -3.80 -15.47
CA PHE A 131 10.47 -3.93 -16.79
C PHE A 131 11.53 -2.87 -17.11
N ALA A 132 11.42 -1.67 -16.52
CA ALA A 132 12.47 -0.65 -16.60
C ALA A 132 13.74 -1.06 -15.82
N GLY A 133 13.61 -1.98 -14.86
CA GLY A 133 14.72 -2.61 -14.15
C GLY A 133 15.45 -1.67 -13.18
N SER A 134 16.67 -2.07 -12.80
CA SER A 134 17.49 -1.38 -11.80
C SER A 134 17.90 0.05 -12.19
N TRP A 135 17.92 0.37 -13.50
CA TRP A 135 18.25 1.72 -13.98
C TRP A 135 17.28 2.75 -13.41
N LEU A 136 15.99 2.46 -13.45
CA LEU A 136 14.95 3.37 -12.97
C LEU A 136 15.07 3.61 -11.46
N VAL A 137 15.40 2.57 -10.69
CA VAL A 137 15.50 2.64 -9.23
C VAL A 137 16.58 3.62 -8.77
N THR A 138 17.76 3.60 -9.41
CA THR A 138 18.86 4.51 -9.04
C THR A 138 18.50 6.00 -9.24
N GLN A 139 17.64 6.30 -10.22
CA GLN A 139 17.20 7.66 -10.51
C GLN A 139 16.18 8.20 -9.50
N PHE A 140 15.51 7.32 -8.76
CA PHE A 140 14.43 7.69 -7.83
C PHE A 140 14.79 7.53 -6.35
N GLN A 141 16.02 7.11 -6.02
CA GLN A 141 16.48 6.97 -4.64
C GLN A 141 16.39 8.27 -3.83
N TRP A 142 16.62 9.43 -4.46
CA TRP A 142 16.48 10.73 -3.80
C TRP A 142 15.06 11.02 -3.28
N LEU A 143 14.02 10.40 -3.87
CA LEU A 143 12.64 10.56 -3.41
C LEU A 143 12.42 9.97 -2.01
N LEU A 144 13.19 8.95 -1.62
CA LEU A 144 13.10 8.36 -0.28
C LEU A 144 13.41 9.38 0.81
N TYR A 145 14.39 10.26 0.59
CA TYR A 145 14.77 11.32 1.54
C TYR A 145 13.67 12.37 1.69
N ILE A 146 13.12 12.85 0.58
CA ILE A 146 12.04 13.85 0.59
C ILE A 146 10.80 13.28 1.25
N PHE A 147 10.46 12.04 0.91
CA PHE A 147 9.30 11.37 1.49
C PHE A 147 9.50 11.04 2.96
N GLY A 148 10.70 10.57 3.34
CA GLY A 148 11.05 10.33 4.73
C GLY A 148 10.94 11.59 5.58
N ALA A 149 11.41 12.73 5.07
CA ALA A 149 11.22 14.03 5.73
C ALA A 149 9.74 14.43 5.84
N PHE A 150 8.94 14.15 4.81
CA PHE A 150 7.49 14.36 4.84
C PHE A 150 6.78 13.46 5.88
N LEU A 151 7.17 12.19 5.99
CA LEU A 151 6.65 11.25 7.00
C LEU A 151 7.05 11.67 8.42
N LEU A 152 8.29 12.11 8.63
CA LEU A 152 8.74 12.67 9.90
C LEU A 152 7.89 13.87 10.30
N PHE A 153 7.74 14.83 9.39
CA PHE A 153 6.96 16.04 9.64
C PHE A 153 5.50 15.72 9.98
N THR A 154 4.86 14.84 9.20
CA THR A 154 3.46 14.46 9.41
C THR A 154 3.27 13.62 10.66
N GLY A 155 4.18 12.70 10.98
CA GLY A 155 4.18 11.91 12.20
C GLY A 155 4.28 12.78 13.46
N VAL A 156 5.24 13.71 13.49
CA VAL A 156 5.38 14.68 14.59
C VAL A 156 4.13 15.55 14.71
N LYS A 157 3.62 16.08 13.58
CA LYS A 157 2.40 16.89 13.57
C LYS A 157 1.18 16.11 14.09
N MET A 158 1.05 14.83 13.75
CA MET A 158 -0.05 13.99 14.21
C MET A 158 0.05 13.68 15.70
N ALA A 159 1.26 13.53 16.25
CA ALA A 159 1.47 13.39 17.70
C ALA A 159 1.15 14.70 18.46
N MET A 160 1.43 15.86 17.85
CA MET A 160 1.23 17.18 18.45
C MET A 160 -0.17 17.77 18.21
N ALA A 161 -0.95 17.21 17.28
CA ALA A 161 -2.29 17.66 17.00
C ALA A 161 -3.20 17.42 18.22
N LYS A 162 -3.55 18.52 18.91
CA LYS A 162 -4.79 18.59 19.69
C LYS A 162 -5.96 18.44 18.70
N ASP A 163 -7.09 17.87 19.12
CA ASP A 163 -8.27 17.58 18.27
C ASP A 163 -8.97 18.84 17.72
N ASP A 164 -8.20 19.76 17.14
CA ASP A 164 -8.72 20.95 16.49
C ASP A 164 -9.03 20.58 15.05
N GLY A 165 -10.33 20.63 14.72
CA GLY A 165 -10.92 20.36 13.41
C GLY A 165 -10.50 21.34 12.32
N ALA A 166 -9.19 21.53 12.12
CA ALA A 166 -8.63 22.36 11.08
C ALA A 166 -9.05 21.81 9.70
N ALA A 167 -9.79 22.62 8.96
CA ALA A 167 -10.25 22.30 7.61
C ALA A 167 -9.07 21.88 6.71
N VAL A 168 -9.31 20.85 5.89
CA VAL A 168 -8.35 20.30 4.90
C VAL A 168 -7.69 21.40 4.06
N GLY A 169 -8.42 22.50 3.82
CA GLY A 169 -8.02 23.65 3.04
C GLY A 169 -6.91 24.52 3.63
N ASP A 170 -6.41 24.29 4.85
CA ASP A 170 -5.32 25.12 5.42
C ASP A 170 -3.94 24.44 5.42
N LYS A 171 -3.85 23.26 4.79
CA LYS A 171 -2.64 22.46 4.80
C LYS A 171 -1.64 22.93 3.72
N PRO A 172 -0.34 23.11 4.04
CA PRO A 172 0.64 23.74 3.14
C PRO A 172 0.82 23.00 1.81
N VAL A 173 0.75 21.66 1.83
CA VAL A 173 0.77 20.81 0.63
C VAL A 173 -0.44 21.08 -0.27
N VAL A 174 -1.65 21.22 0.29
CA VAL A 174 -2.88 21.57 -0.43
C VAL A 174 -2.77 22.97 -1.04
N ARG A 175 -2.11 23.91 -0.34
CA ARG A 175 -1.91 25.28 -0.83
C ARG A 175 -0.93 25.36 -2.00
N TRP A 176 0.14 24.57 -1.97
CA TRP A 176 1.11 24.47 -3.07
C TRP A 176 0.50 23.81 -4.31
N LEU A 177 -0.27 22.73 -4.13
CA LEU A 177 -0.95 22.04 -5.23
C LEU A 177 -2.07 22.90 -5.85
N ARG A 178 -2.80 23.68 -5.04
CA ARG A 178 -3.78 24.68 -5.54
C ARG A 178 -3.18 25.74 -6.46
N LYS A 179 -1.88 26.06 -6.31
CA LYS A 179 -1.22 27.01 -7.22
C LYS A 179 -0.93 26.41 -8.60
N HIS A 180 -0.83 25.09 -8.71
CA HIS A 180 -0.46 24.39 -9.95
C HIS A 180 -1.65 23.66 -10.61
N LEU A 181 -2.74 23.41 -9.89
CA LEU A 181 -3.92 22.69 -10.38
C LEU A 181 -5.21 23.46 -10.08
N ARG A 182 -6.11 23.52 -11.07
CA ARG A 182 -7.49 24.01 -10.87
C ARG A 182 -8.24 23.04 -9.97
N MET A 183 -8.50 23.45 -8.73
CA MET A 183 -9.00 22.55 -7.68
C MET A 183 -10.23 23.11 -6.96
N THR A 184 -11.16 22.25 -6.54
CA THR A 184 -12.30 22.64 -5.70
C THR A 184 -11.93 22.69 -4.21
N ASP A 185 -12.54 23.59 -3.45
CA ASP A 185 -12.25 23.76 -2.01
C ASP A 185 -12.82 22.64 -1.13
N ALA A 186 -13.94 22.04 -1.55
CA ALA A 186 -14.63 20.99 -0.82
C ALA A 186 -14.62 19.66 -1.58
N LEU A 187 -14.84 18.58 -0.84
CA LEU A 187 -15.12 17.26 -1.40
C LEU A 187 -16.45 17.29 -2.16
N GLN A 188 -16.43 16.87 -3.42
CA GLN A 188 -17.61 16.82 -4.31
C GLN A 188 -18.11 15.38 -4.46
N GLY A 189 -18.44 14.76 -3.33
CA GLY A 189 -18.80 13.35 -3.28
C GLY A 189 -17.63 12.43 -3.65
N GLU A 190 -17.93 11.39 -4.44
CA GLU A 190 -16.93 10.45 -4.95
C GLU A 190 -16.23 10.90 -6.25
N ARG A 191 -16.53 12.10 -6.77
CA ARG A 191 -16.00 12.53 -8.07
C ARG A 191 -14.54 12.99 -7.93
N PHE A 192 -13.67 12.50 -8.81
CA PHE A 192 -12.29 12.99 -8.92
C PHE A 192 -12.19 14.33 -9.65
N PHE A 193 -13.10 14.56 -10.60
CA PHE A 193 -13.18 15.78 -11.36
C PHE A 193 -14.61 16.31 -11.36
N THR A 194 -14.74 17.63 -11.33
CA THR A 194 -16.02 18.32 -11.49
C THR A 194 -15.86 19.42 -12.52
N ARG A 195 -16.94 19.68 -13.28
CA ARG A 195 -16.97 20.85 -14.17
C ARG A 195 -17.66 21.99 -13.43
N GLN A 196 -16.99 23.13 -13.37
CA GLN A 196 -17.55 24.39 -12.87
C GLN A 196 -17.29 25.46 -13.93
N ASN A 197 -18.34 26.19 -14.34
CA ASN A 197 -18.26 27.24 -15.35
C ASN A 197 -17.57 26.81 -16.66
N GLY A 198 -17.87 25.59 -17.14
CA GLY A 198 -17.28 25.02 -18.36
C GLY A 198 -15.85 24.49 -18.23
N LEU A 199 -15.17 24.77 -17.13
CA LEU A 199 -13.79 24.34 -16.86
C LEU A 199 -13.74 23.10 -15.98
N LEU A 200 -12.75 22.23 -16.18
CA LEU A 200 -12.52 21.03 -15.38
C LEU A 200 -11.70 21.38 -14.13
N TYR A 201 -12.21 20.99 -12.97
CA TYR A 201 -11.56 21.14 -11.67
C TYR A 201 -11.31 19.76 -11.05
N ALA A 202 -10.10 19.57 -10.54
CA ALA A 202 -9.74 18.42 -9.71
C ALA A 202 -10.32 18.57 -8.30
N THR A 203 -10.76 17.47 -7.69
CA THR A 203 -11.24 17.47 -6.30
C THR A 203 -10.12 17.08 -5.34
N PRO A 204 -10.26 17.36 -4.03
CA PRO A 204 -9.35 16.83 -3.00
C PRO A 204 -9.16 15.32 -3.07
N LEU A 205 -10.18 14.58 -3.50
CA LEU A 205 -10.09 13.12 -3.63
C LEU A 205 -9.08 12.69 -4.71
N PHE A 206 -8.99 13.45 -5.81
CA PHE A 206 -8.01 13.17 -6.87
C PHE A 206 -6.59 13.48 -6.42
N LEU A 207 -6.42 14.53 -5.62
CA LEU A 207 -5.14 14.87 -5.03
C LEU A 207 -4.61 13.75 -4.14
N VAL A 208 -5.48 13.19 -3.29
CA VAL A 208 -5.11 12.06 -2.43
C VAL A 208 -4.77 10.84 -3.26
N LEU A 209 -5.48 10.57 -4.36
CA LEU A 209 -5.12 9.50 -5.29
C LEU A 209 -3.70 9.71 -5.85
N ILE A 210 -3.36 10.91 -6.33
CA ILE A 210 -1.99 11.21 -6.80
C ILE A 210 -0.96 10.98 -5.69
N MET A 211 -1.22 11.43 -4.47
CA MET A 211 -0.29 11.24 -3.35
C MET A 211 -0.11 9.74 -3.01
N VAL A 212 -1.17 8.95 -3.12
CA VAL A 212 -1.14 7.49 -2.96
C VAL A 212 -0.27 6.85 -4.04
N GLU A 213 -0.46 7.20 -5.32
CA GLU A 213 0.35 6.68 -6.42
C GLU A 213 1.84 7.07 -6.28
N ILE A 214 2.12 8.34 -5.95
CA ILE A 214 3.49 8.80 -5.68
C ILE A 214 4.09 8.00 -4.53
N SER A 215 3.35 7.79 -3.44
CA SER A 215 3.86 6.98 -2.33
C SER A 215 4.20 5.55 -2.75
N ASP A 216 3.39 4.92 -3.61
CA ASP A 216 3.67 3.56 -4.08
C ASP A 216 4.94 3.51 -4.94
N VAL A 217 5.14 4.49 -5.84
CA VAL A 217 6.39 4.60 -6.62
C VAL A 217 7.60 4.72 -5.69
N ILE A 218 7.48 5.53 -4.64
CA ILE A 218 8.56 5.73 -3.66
C ILE A 218 8.85 4.43 -2.89
N PHE A 219 7.82 3.69 -2.47
CA PHE A 219 8.00 2.40 -1.82
C PHE A 219 8.56 1.33 -2.76
N ALA A 220 8.22 1.40 -4.05
CA ALA A 220 8.80 0.52 -5.04
C ALA A 220 10.31 0.74 -5.22
N VAL A 221 10.84 1.91 -4.86
CA VAL A 221 12.30 2.15 -4.85
C VAL A 221 13.02 1.29 -3.81
N ASP A 222 12.41 1.01 -2.65
CA ASP A 222 12.95 0.11 -1.62
C ASP A 222 12.61 -1.36 -1.95
N SER A 223 11.37 -1.62 -2.42
CA SER A 223 10.89 -2.99 -2.63
C SER A 223 11.49 -3.68 -3.85
N ILE A 224 11.73 -2.94 -4.95
CA ILE A 224 12.24 -3.51 -6.20
C ILE A 224 13.67 -4.06 -6.06
N PRO A 225 14.64 -3.35 -5.46
CA PRO A 225 15.96 -3.92 -5.15
C PRO A 225 15.87 -5.14 -4.24
N ALA A 226 14.99 -5.11 -3.23
CA ALA A 226 14.83 -6.20 -2.30
C ALA A 226 14.35 -7.50 -2.99
N ILE A 227 13.40 -7.40 -3.93
CA ILE A 227 12.97 -8.56 -4.71
C ILE A 227 14.01 -9.00 -5.75
N PHE A 228 14.73 -8.06 -6.39
CA PHE A 228 15.80 -8.40 -7.33
C PHE A 228 16.99 -9.12 -6.67
N ALA A 229 17.18 -8.93 -5.36
CA ALA A 229 18.16 -9.70 -4.58
C ALA A 229 17.74 -11.17 -4.37
N VAL A 230 16.44 -11.48 -4.46
CA VAL A 230 15.92 -12.85 -4.38
C VAL A 230 15.90 -13.52 -5.75
N THR A 231 15.45 -12.79 -6.77
CA THR A 231 15.36 -13.34 -8.14
C THR A 231 15.49 -12.24 -9.18
N THR A 232 16.15 -12.60 -10.29
CA THR A 232 16.28 -11.72 -11.45
C THR A 232 15.26 -12.04 -12.55
N ASP A 233 14.39 -13.03 -12.35
CA ASP A 233 13.35 -13.38 -13.33
C ASP A 233 12.20 -12.36 -13.26
N PRO A 234 11.99 -11.52 -14.29
CA PRO A 234 10.94 -10.51 -14.29
C PRO A 234 9.54 -11.08 -14.09
N PHE A 235 9.30 -12.33 -14.52
CA PHE A 235 8.01 -12.98 -14.30
C PHE A 235 7.74 -13.19 -12.81
N ILE A 236 8.73 -13.67 -12.06
CA ILE A 236 8.57 -13.92 -10.62
C ILE A 236 8.53 -12.61 -9.84
N VAL A 237 9.38 -11.66 -10.20
CA VAL A 237 9.36 -10.31 -9.63
C VAL A 237 7.96 -9.71 -9.77
N LEU A 238 7.41 -9.69 -10.99
CA LEU A 238 6.12 -9.07 -11.22
C LEU A 238 4.96 -9.84 -10.58
N THR A 239 4.90 -11.17 -10.74
CA THR A 239 3.79 -11.98 -10.24
C THR A 239 3.69 -11.90 -8.71
N SER A 240 4.81 -12.07 -8.00
CA SER A 240 4.84 -12.00 -6.54
C SER A 240 4.42 -10.63 -6.00
N ASN A 241 4.88 -9.56 -6.66
CA ASN A 241 4.55 -8.18 -6.36
C ASN A 241 3.05 -7.87 -6.58
N LEU A 242 2.48 -8.30 -7.71
CA LEU A 242 1.07 -8.13 -8.01
C LEU A 242 0.16 -8.87 -7.02
N PHE A 243 0.49 -10.12 -6.67
CA PHE A 243 -0.28 -10.86 -5.66
C PHE A 243 -0.23 -10.17 -4.28
N ALA A 244 0.89 -9.55 -3.91
CA ALA A 244 1.01 -8.81 -2.66
C ALA A 244 0.08 -7.57 -2.63
N ILE A 245 -0.01 -6.85 -3.75
CA ILE A 245 -0.76 -5.59 -3.89
C ILE A 245 -2.26 -5.79 -4.01
N LEU A 246 -2.73 -6.85 -4.69
CA LEU A 246 -4.16 -7.11 -4.86
C LEU A 246 -4.90 -7.20 -3.51
N GLY A 247 -4.21 -7.65 -2.45
CA GLY A 247 -4.76 -7.70 -1.09
C GLY A 247 -4.66 -6.39 -0.27
N LEU A 248 -4.08 -5.32 -0.80
CA LEU A 248 -3.80 -4.07 -0.04
C LEU A 248 -5.07 -3.44 0.50
N ARG A 249 -6.14 -3.38 -0.29
CA ARG A 249 -7.40 -2.78 0.17
C ARG A 249 -7.98 -3.52 1.37
N ALA A 250 -7.96 -4.85 1.36
CA ALA A 250 -8.40 -5.65 2.50
C ALA A 250 -7.54 -5.38 3.75
N MET A 251 -6.23 -5.27 3.57
CA MET A 251 -5.29 -4.93 4.64
C MET A 251 -5.50 -3.52 5.18
N TYR A 252 -5.81 -2.55 4.31
CA TYR A 252 -6.19 -1.19 4.70
C TYR A 252 -7.39 -1.20 5.64
N PHE A 253 -8.49 -1.85 5.27
CA PHE A 253 -9.69 -1.88 6.11
C PHE A 253 -9.52 -2.71 7.39
N LEU A 254 -8.64 -3.70 7.39
CA LEU A 254 -8.21 -4.39 8.61
C LEU A 254 -7.53 -3.43 9.58
N LEU A 255 -6.51 -2.70 9.10
CA LEU A 255 -5.74 -1.78 9.92
C LEU A 255 -6.55 -0.53 10.31
N SER A 256 -7.38 0.01 9.42
CA SER A 256 -8.28 1.13 9.72
C SER A 256 -9.31 0.74 10.77
N GLY A 257 -9.88 -0.47 10.70
CA GLY A 257 -10.83 -0.97 11.69
C GLY A 257 -10.22 -1.22 13.07
N VAL A 258 -8.91 -1.47 13.14
CA VAL A 258 -8.15 -1.44 14.40
C VAL A 258 -7.96 0.00 14.85
N ALA A 259 -7.56 0.90 13.96
CA ALA A 259 -7.33 2.32 14.27
C ALA A 259 -8.56 3.04 14.84
N GLU A 260 -9.75 2.79 14.29
CA GLU A 260 -11.00 3.40 14.77
C GLU A 260 -11.39 2.95 16.18
N LYS A 261 -10.94 1.78 16.64
CA LYS A 261 -11.31 1.22 17.95
C LYS A 261 -10.44 1.74 19.10
N PHE A 262 -9.29 2.35 18.80
CA PHE A 262 -8.31 2.73 19.80
C PHE A 262 -8.00 4.23 19.68
N SER A 263 -8.45 5.04 20.63
CA SER A 263 -8.25 6.50 20.63
C SER A 263 -6.78 6.90 20.71
N LEU A 264 -5.94 6.05 21.34
CA LEU A 264 -4.48 6.24 21.37
C LEU A 264 -3.77 5.79 20.08
N LEU A 265 -4.47 5.18 19.12
CA LEU A 265 -3.82 4.70 17.90
C LEU A 265 -3.24 5.84 17.06
N LYS A 266 -3.75 7.08 17.20
CA LYS A 266 -3.11 8.27 16.59
C LYS A 266 -1.66 8.44 17.02
N TYR A 267 -1.32 8.14 18.28
CA TYR A 267 0.05 8.19 18.78
C TYR A 267 0.88 7.00 18.28
N GLY A 268 0.31 5.79 18.27
CA GLY A 268 0.99 4.61 17.70
C GLY A 268 1.33 4.78 16.22
N LEU A 269 0.37 5.29 15.42
CA LEU A 269 0.58 5.64 14.02
C LEU A 269 1.65 6.73 13.88
N ALA A 270 1.68 7.74 14.75
CA ALA A 270 2.68 8.80 14.69
C ALA A 270 4.10 8.25 14.92
N VAL A 271 4.26 7.36 15.89
CA VAL A 271 5.56 6.70 16.16
C VAL A 271 5.97 5.82 14.98
N ILE A 272 5.04 5.06 14.40
CA ILE A 272 5.30 4.24 13.19
C ILE A 272 5.75 5.13 12.03
N LEU A 273 5.08 6.25 11.78
CA LEU A 273 5.45 7.18 10.70
C LEU A 273 6.82 7.82 10.91
N ILE A 274 7.12 8.22 12.15
CA ILE A 274 8.45 8.74 12.49
C ILE A 274 9.50 7.65 12.23
N PHE A 275 9.26 6.43 12.70
CA PHE A 275 10.17 5.31 12.48
C PHE A 275 10.41 5.02 10.99
N ILE A 276 9.34 4.91 10.19
CA ILE A 276 9.44 4.68 8.74
C ILE A 276 10.16 5.87 8.07
N GLY A 277 9.83 7.11 8.43
CA GLY A 277 10.48 8.30 7.90
C GLY A 277 11.98 8.36 8.19
N VAL A 278 12.38 8.03 9.43
CA VAL A 278 13.80 7.89 9.80
C VAL A 278 14.47 6.77 9.01
N LYS A 279 13.85 5.59 8.90
CA LYS A 279 14.37 4.47 8.10
C LYS A 279 14.66 4.92 6.67
N MET A 280 13.71 5.60 6.02
CA MET A 280 13.86 6.04 4.64
C MET A 280 14.97 7.08 4.46
N MET A 281 15.17 7.97 5.43
CA MET A 281 16.25 8.97 5.40
C MET A 281 17.63 8.39 5.75
N LEU A 282 17.68 7.23 6.41
CA LEU A 282 18.93 6.58 6.79
C LEU A 282 19.32 5.44 5.84
N ILE A 283 18.65 5.30 4.70
CA ILE A 283 18.83 4.14 3.81
C ILE A 283 20.28 3.94 3.36
N ASP A 284 21.04 5.01 3.11
CA ASP A 284 22.46 4.93 2.70
C ASP A 284 23.42 4.69 3.89
N LEU A 285 22.98 4.94 5.13
CA LEU A 285 23.80 4.83 6.34
C LEU A 285 23.57 3.51 7.08
N VAL A 286 22.32 3.05 7.16
CA VAL A 286 21.89 1.88 7.92
C VAL A 286 20.79 1.14 7.16
N HIS A 287 21.09 -0.05 6.68
CA HIS A 287 20.10 -0.93 6.08
C HIS A 287 19.33 -1.66 7.19
N ILE A 288 18.12 -1.21 7.49
CA ILE A 288 17.24 -1.85 8.46
C ILE A 288 16.53 -3.03 7.78
N PRO A 289 16.75 -4.30 8.20
CA PRO A 289 16.08 -5.45 7.61
C PRO A 289 14.57 -5.34 7.72
N VAL A 290 13.85 -5.80 6.69
CA VAL A 290 12.38 -5.78 6.63
C VAL A 290 11.76 -6.48 7.84
N SER A 291 12.33 -7.62 8.26
CA SER A 291 11.88 -8.37 9.44
C SER A 291 11.97 -7.55 10.74
N LEU A 292 13.06 -6.80 10.91
CA LEU A 292 13.25 -5.93 12.08
C LEU A 292 12.26 -4.75 12.03
N SER A 293 12.08 -4.16 10.86
CA SER A 293 11.12 -3.07 10.64
C SER A 293 9.69 -3.50 10.99
N LEU A 294 9.24 -4.65 10.46
CA LEU A 294 7.95 -5.24 10.81
C LEU A 294 7.84 -5.56 12.30
N GLY A 295 8.90 -6.10 12.91
CA GLY A 295 8.92 -6.39 14.34
C GLY A 295 8.72 -5.15 15.19
N ILE A 296 9.40 -4.04 14.84
CA ILE A 296 9.25 -2.74 15.51
C ILE A 296 7.84 -2.20 15.33
N VAL A 297 7.29 -2.21 14.12
CA VAL A 297 5.92 -1.75 13.84
C VAL A 297 4.90 -2.59 14.61
N ALA A 298 5.03 -3.92 14.59
CA ALA A 298 4.16 -4.82 15.33
C ALA A 298 4.26 -4.58 16.85
N ALA A 299 5.46 -4.35 17.38
CA ALA A 299 5.66 -4.02 18.78
C ALA A 299 4.98 -2.69 19.15
N ILE A 300 5.14 -1.65 18.33
CA ILE A 300 4.48 -0.35 18.56
C ILE A 300 2.96 -0.51 18.58
N LEU A 301 2.38 -1.24 17.62
CA LEU A 301 0.93 -1.51 17.59
C LEU A 301 0.49 -2.28 18.82
N MET A 302 1.21 -3.35 19.18
CA MET A 302 0.88 -4.18 20.33
C MET A 302 0.90 -3.37 21.62
N VAL A 303 1.96 -2.59 21.86
CA VAL A 303 2.08 -1.70 23.02
C VAL A 303 0.96 -0.67 23.04
N THR A 304 0.65 -0.04 21.90
CA THR A 304 -0.42 0.96 21.78
C THR A 304 -1.78 0.37 22.11
N ILE A 305 -2.07 -0.84 21.60
CA ILE A 305 -3.32 -1.57 21.87
C ILE A 305 -3.40 -1.95 23.35
N LEU A 306 -2.32 -2.46 23.94
CA LEU A 306 -2.28 -2.85 25.36
C LEU A 306 -2.51 -1.65 26.28
N ILE A 307 -1.85 -0.52 26.01
CA ILE A 307 -2.04 0.73 26.77
C ILE A 307 -3.50 1.19 26.65
N ASN A 308 -4.07 1.17 25.44
CA ASN A 308 -5.45 1.60 25.24
C ASN A 308 -6.46 0.69 25.97
N ILE A 309 -6.25 -0.63 25.98
CA ILE A 309 -7.09 -1.57 26.75
C ILE A 309 -6.96 -1.29 28.25
N TRP A 310 -5.74 -1.04 28.73
CA TRP A 310 -5.49 -0.76 30.14
C TRP A 310 -6.15 0.54 30.61
N ILE A 311 -6.07 1.62 29.81
CA ILE A 311 -6.72 2.90 30.10
C ILE A 311 -8.25 2.75 30.08
N ASN A 312 -8.82 2.10 29.06
CA ASN A 312 -10.26 1.88 28.98
C ASN A 312 -10.80 1.03 30.14
N ARG A 313 -10.04 0.02 30.60
CA ARG A 313 -10.41 -0.77 31.78
C ARG A 313 -10.37 0.01 33.09
N ARG A 314 -9.47 1.00 33.20
CA ARG A 314 -9.41 1.89 34.37
C ARG A 314 -10.51 2.95 34.36
N ALA A 315 -10.87 3.46 33.19
CA ALA A 315 -11.97 4.43 33.04
C ALA A 315 -13.36 3.80 33.24
N ALA A 316 -13.49 2.48 33.09
CA ALA A 316 -14.72 1.72 33.32
C ALA A 316 -14.87 1.20 34.77
N ARG A 317 -13.91 1.49 35.66
CA ARG A 317 -13.97 1.22 37.11
C ARG A 317 -14.20 2.52 37.85
#